data_AF-A0A7X7F264-F1
#
_entry.id   AF-A0A7X7F264-F1
#
_cell.length_a   1.000
_cell.length_b   1.000
_cell.length_c   1.000
_cell.angle_alpha   90.00
_cell.angle_beta   90.00
_cell.angle_gamma   90.00
#
_symmetry.space_group_name_H-M   'P 1'
#
loop_
_entity.id
_entity.type
_entity.pdbx_description
1 polymer ?
#
loop_
_entity_poly.entity_id
_entity_poly.type
_entity_poly.pdbx_seq_one_letter_code
_entity_poly.pdbx_strand_id
1 'polypeptide(L)'
;RCQSILQSGQPDNDVLLYWPIHDAWTDGVRDMTVHNMPAMRGSLGRAARLLWTRGYGFDYVSDRQLETMKFHGGVIKASGGATWRVVVVPECRHLPPSTLQDLLDLAQNGATVIFENRLPTDVPGLGTLEERRAALREQLARLGAGEAAFAEANSTPTTLPIGRGRVLVGRLEEALVAADVRRETLVDHPGILFVRRRHDEGRHYFVVNHGPKPFDAQLPLATPARSVVILDPMTGQTGIADARREKGAVVEVRVRLEPGHSLFLRTFESKDVRGPRWTSNKPLATLTELGGPWHLDFVTGGPELPGSLKMNTLESWTNVGDESTRAFAGTARYRCLFDLPEDRLPVDSVVLDLGEVKHVARVYLNDECLGASIMRPHRLVIPAGVLRSKRNVLDIEVTNLAANRIRDLDRRKIPWKIFRDANVVNIRYRRFDAADWPIFDSGLLGPVRIRSVESAEANAKEM
;
A
#
# COMPACT_ATOMS: atom_id res chain seq x y z
N ARG A 1 9.90 9.60 -6.36
CA ARG A 1 8.73 10.41 -5.93
C ARG A 1 8.11 9.89 -4.63
N CYS A 2 7.77 8.61 -4.50
CA CYS A 2 7.18 8.11 -3.23
C CYS A 2 8.09 8.32 -2.02
N GLN A 3 9.36 7.89 -2.09
CA GLN A 3 10.29 8.00 -0.96
C GLN A 3 10.54 9.44 -0.53
N SER A 4 10.60 10.41 -1.45
CA SER A 4 10.81 11.82 -1.08
C SER A 4 9.65 12.36 -0.23
N ILE A 5 8.41 11.93 -0.47
CA ILE A 5 7.27 12.30 0.37
C ILE A 5 7.26 11.46 1.66
N LEU A 6 7.48 10.14 1.56
CA LEU A 6 7.43 9.23 2.70
C LEU A 6 8.59 9.40 3.71
N GLN A 7 9.67 10.06 3.32
CA GLN A 7 10.76 10.43 4.22
C GLN A 7 10.62 11.86 4.76
N SER A 8 9.70 12.65 4.21
CA SER A 8 9.42 14.01 4.72
C SER A 8 8.50 13.97 5.95
N GLY A 9 8.55 15.03 6.75
CA GLY A 9 7.67 15.16 7.92
C GLY A 9 7.87 14.06 8.96
N GLN A 10 6.82 13.77 9.74
CA GLN A 10 6.85 12.79 10.83
C GLN A 10 5.80 11.69 10.61
N PRO A 11 6.02 10.46 11.12
CA PRO A 11 4.93 9.49 11.24
C PRO A 11 3.73 10.09 12.01
N ASP A 12 2.51 9.73 11.63
CA ASP A 12 1.28 10.22 12.27
C ASP A 12 0.42 9.05 12.78
N ASN A 13 1.05 8.17 13.57
CA ASN A 13 0.40 7.03 14.23
C ASN A 13 -0.14 7.44 15.60
N ASP A 14 -1.29 6.91 16.00
CA ASP A 14 -1.93 7.28 17.27
C ASP A 14 -1.63 6.28 18.41
N VAL A 15 -1.20 5.06 18.07
CA VAL A 15 -1.05 3.94 19.01
C VAL A 15 0.41 3.47 19.13
N LEU A 16 0.89 3.31 20.36
CA LEU A 16 2.06 2.48 20.67
C LEU A 16 1.59 1.09 21.09
N LEU A 17 1.93 0.06 20.32
CA LEU A 17 1.63 -1.34 20.63
C LEU A 17 2.81 -1.96 21.36
N TYR A 18 2.66 -2.20 22.65
CA TYR A 18 3.68 -2.86 23.46
C TYR A 18 3.91 -4.29 22.97
N TRP A 19 5.18 -4.68 22.87
CA TRP A 19 5.59 -6.03 22.53
C TRP A 19 5.82 -6.84 23.82
N PRO A 20 4.91 -7.76 24.21
CA PRO A 20 5.10 -8.62 25.38
C PRO A 20 6.10 -9.75 25.08
N ILE A 21 7.36 -9.40 24.86
CA ILE A 21 8.42 -10.34 24.43
C ILE A 21 8.68 -11.43 25.47
N HIS A 22 8.44 -11.12 26.75
CA HIS A 22 8.58 -12.03 27.87
C HIS A 22 7.66 -13.26 27.79
N ASP A 23 6.43 -13.11 27.30
CA ASP A 23 5.53 -14.24 27.06
C ASP A 23 6.08 -15.11 25.92
N ALA A 24 6.53 -14.49 24.82
CA ALA A 24 7.11 -15.22 23.70
C ALA A 24 8.34 -16.06 24.11
N TRP A 25 9.22 -15.51 24.93
CA TRP A 25 10.37 -16.24 25.46
C TRP A 25 9.97 -17.37 26.40
N THR A 26 8.95 -17.15 27.24
CA THR A 26 8.44 -18.17 28.17
C THR A 26 7.77 -19.32 27.42
N ASP A 27 7.08 -19.03 26.32
CA ASP A 27 6.45 -20.01 25.42
C ASP A 27 7.46 -20.73 24.50
N GLY A 28 8.76 -20.46 24.65
CA GLY A 28 9.83 -21.14 23.92
C GLY A 28 10.08 -20.61 22.51
N VAL A 29 9.56 -19.43 22.15
CA VAL A 29 9.88 -18.77 20.88
C VAL A 29 11.31 -18.24 20.95
N ARG A 30 12.23 -18.96 20.28
CA ARG A 30 13.66 -18.60 20.23
C ARG A 30 14.10 -18.05 18.88
N ASP A 31 13.46 -18.49 17.79
CA ASP A 31 13.83 -18.10 16.43
C ASP A 31 12.76 -17.23 15.77
N MET A 32 13.17 -16.05 15.34
CA MET A 32 12.41 -15.18 14.45
C MET A 32 13.14 -15.12 13.11
N THR A 33 12.50 -15.59 12.06
CA THR A 33 13.00 -15.45 10.69
C THR A 33 12.05 -14.58 9.89
N VAL A 34 12.53 -14.00 8.79
CA VAL A 34 11.70 -13.18 7.88
C VAL A 34 10.49 -13.97 7.36
N HIS A 35 10.60 -15.30 7.26
CA HIS A 35 9.54 -16.19 6.75
C HIS A 35 8.70 -16.86 7.84
N ASN A 36 9.10 -16.74 9.11
CA ASN A 36 8.38 -17.32 10.23
C ASN A 36 8.58 -16.48 11.49
N MET A 37 7.51 -15.83 11.92
CA MET A 37 7.43 -15.07 13.17
C MET A 37 6.38 -15.69 14.10
N PRO A 38 6.72 -16.74 14.87
CA PRO A 38 5.77 -17.39 15.79
C PRO A 38 5.15 -16.41 16.80
N ALA A 39 5.93 -15.42 17.27
CA ALA A 39 5.44 -14.37 18.17
C ALA A 39 4.25 -13.56 17.59
N MET A 40 4.15 -13.45 16.26
CA MET A 40 3.03 -12.81 15.57
C MET A 40 1.78 -13.70 15.46
N ARG A 41 1.79 -14.91 16.05
CA ARG A 41 0.60 -15.79 16.13
C ARG A 41 -0.16 -15.62 17.45
N GLY A 42 0.46 -15.00 18.46
CA GLY A 42 -0.11 -14.75 19.78
C GLY A 42 -0.99 -13.49 19.86
N SER A 43 -1.19 -13.00 21.08
CA SER A 43 -1.97 -11.77 21.36
C SER A 43 -1.45 -10.56 20.59
N LEU A 44 -0.12 -10.35 20.58
CA LEU A 44 0.52 -9.27 19.81
C LEU A 44 0.10 -9.26 18.33
N GLY A 45 0.13 -10.41 17.68
CA GLY A 45 -0.25 -10.53 16.26
C GLY A 45 -1.73 -10.30 16.02
N ARG A 46 -2.60 -10.75 16.93
CA ARG A 46 -4.05 -10.48 16.87
C ARG A 46 -4.33 -8.98 17.05
N ALA A 47 -3.73 -8.35 18.05
CA ALA A 47 -3.86 -6.92 18.30
C ALA A 47 -3.34 -6.09 17.11
N ALA A 48 -2.14 -6.39 16.61
CA ALA A 48 -1.57 -5.73 15.43
C ALA A 48 -2.46 -5.89 14.19
N ARG A 49 -2.99 -7.10 13.95
CA ARG A 49 -3.90 -7.35 12.82
C ARG A 49 -5.21 -6.58 12.99
N LEU A 50 -5.77 -6.50 14.20
CA LEU A 50 -6.96 -5.70 14.48
C LEU A 50 -6.69 -4.22 14.19
N LEU A 51 -5.62 -3.66 14.75
CA LEU A 51 -5.25 -2.25 14.52
C LEU A 51 -5.07 -1.96 13.02
N TRP A 52 -4.30 -2.81 12.32
CA TRP A 52 -4.07 -2.68 10.88
C TRP A 52 -5.36 -2.76 10.06
N THR A 53 -6.17 -3.81 10.27
CA THR A 53 -7.39 -4.04 9.47
C THR A 53 -8.51 -3.07 9.81
N ARG A 54 -8.51 -2.49 11.02
CA ARG A 54 -9.50 -1.48 11.42
C ARG A 54 -9.05 -0.04 11.16
N GLY A 55 -7.83 0.19 10.69
CA GLY A 55 -7.36 1.52 10.28
C GLY A 55 -6.79 2.37 11.42
N TYR A 56 -6.33 1.74 12.49
CA TYR A 56 -5.58 2.40 13.56
C TYR A 56 -4.08 2.35 13.24
N GLY A 57 -3.48 3.51 12.99
CA GLY A 57 -2.03 3.60 12.77
C GLY A 57 -1.26 3.35 14.07
N PHE A 58 -0.29 2.44 14.03
CA PHE A 58 0.46 2.03 15.22
C PHE A 58 1.94 1.78 14.93
N ASP A 59 2.76 1.91 15.98
CA ASP A 59 4.16 1.47 16.03
C ASP A 59 4.35 0.51 17.19
N TYR A 60 5.35 -0.37 17.10
CA TYR A 60 5.72 -1.25 18.22
C TYR A 60 6.59 -0.52 19.23
N VAL A 61 6.46 -0.88 20.51
CA VAL A 61 7.33 -0.38 21.59
C VAL A 61 7.81 -1.52 22.48
N SER A 62 9.10 -1.50 22.82
CA SER A 62 9.73 -2.41 23.78
C SER A 62 9.84 -1.79 25.18
N ASP A 63 10.16 -2.61 26.18
CA ASP A 63 10.44 -2.17 27.56
C ASP A 63 11.45 -1.02 27.59
N ARG A 64 12.60 -1.19 26.95
CA ARG A 64 13.66 -0.18 26.90
C ARG A 64 13.24 1.13 26.24
N GLN A 65 12.31 1.08 25.29
CA GLN A 65 11.80 2.31 24.67
C GLN A 65 10.84 3.03 25.60
N LEU A 66 9.98 2.29 26.31
CA LEU A 66 9.04 2.84 27.30
C LEU A 66 9.74 3.63 28.41
N GLU A 67 10.89 3.15 28.90
CA GLU A 67 11.73 3.84 29.91
C GLU A 67 12.06 5.30 29.55
N THR A 68 12.10 5.61 28.25
CA THR A 68 12.47 6.95 27.74
C THR A 68 11.26 7.78 27.29
N MET A 69 10.06 7.21 27.27
CA MET A 69 8.85 7.90 26.83
C MET A 69 8.39 8.88 27.90
N LYS A 70 7.87 10.03 27.46
CA LYS A 70 7.31 11.04 28.36
C LYS A 70 5.95 11.49 27.88
N PHE A 71 5.03 11.75 28.81
CA PHE A 71 3.79 12.41 28.48
C PHE A 71 3.92 13.93 28.62
N HIS A 72 3.71 14.66 27.52
CA HIS A 72 3.78 16.12 27.50
C HIS A 72 2.88 16.69 26.41
N GLY A 73 2.13 17.76 26.73
CA GLY A 73 1.27 18.43 25.74
C GLY A 73 0.15 17.56 25.19
N GLY A 74 -0.38 16.62 25.99
CA GLY A 74 -1.47 15.73 25.58
C GLY A 74 -1.05 14.52 24.75
N VAL A 75 0.26 14.30 24.56
CA VAL A 75 0.80 13.19 23.77
C VAL A 75 1.92 12.46 24.53
N ILE A 76 2.08 11.18 24.22
CA ILE A 76 3.26 10.38 24.58
C ILE A 76 4.33 10.70 23.55
N LYS A 77 5.53 11.08 23.99
CA LYS A 77 6.61 11.55 23.14
C LYS A 77 7.90 10.76 23.39
N ALA A 78 8.50 10.28 22.31
CA ALA A 78 9.84 9.71 22.33
C ALA A 78 10.92 10.79 22.34
N SER A 79 12.13 10.44 22.79
CA SER A 79 13.31 11.32 22.71
C SER A 79 13.59 11.83 21.29
N GLY A 80 13.35 11.01 20.27
CA GLY A 80 13.47 11.36 18.85
C GLY A 80 12.35 12.25 18.28
N GLY A 81 11.36 12.63 19.09
CA GLY A 81 10.30 13.58 18.70
C GLY A 81 9.02 12.96 18.14
N ALA A 82 9.00 11.66 17.85
CA ALA A 82 7.78 10.94 17.49
C ALA A 82 6.75 10.97 18.64
N THR A 83 5.47 10.99 18.30
CA THR A 83 4.37 11.21 19.25
C THR A 83 3.20 10.27 19.00
N TRP A 84 2.56 9.82 20.08
CA TRP A 84 1.38 8.95 20.07
C TRP A 84 0.35 9.40 21.11
N ARG A 85 -0.88 8.90 21.03
CA ARG A 85 -1.97 9.26 21.95
C ARG A 85 -2.13 8.24 23.08
N VAL A 86 -1.94 6.96 22.78
CA VAL A 86 -2.16 5.86 23.74
C VAL A 86 -1.06 4.81 23.68
N VAL A 87 -0.87 4.08 24.78
CA VAL A 87 -0.15 2.80 24.77
C VAL A 87 -1.16 1.67 24.88
N VAL A 88 -1.05 0.67 24.00
CA VAL A 88 -1.82 -0.57 24.05
C VAL A 88 -0.88 -1.69 24.49
N VAL A 89 -1.26 -2.38 25.55
CA VAL A 89 -0.65 -3.61 26.04
C VAL A 89 -1.56 -4.77 25.60
N PRO A 90 -1.15 -5.57 24.60
CA PRO A 90 -1.87 -6.79 24.25
C PRO A 90 -2.00 -7.72 25.44
N GLU A 91 -2.96 -8.65 25.39
CA GLU A 91 -3.14 -9.61 26.47
C GLU A 91 -1.81 -10.36 26.72
N CYS A 92 -1.28 -10.21 27.93
CA CYS A 92 -0.03 -10.85 28.34
C CYS A 92 -0.13 -11.36 29.79
N ARG A 93 0.63 -12.41 30.08
CA ARG A 93 0.74 -12.99 31.41
C ARG A 93 1.88 -12.36 32.19
N HIS A 94 3.07 -12.28 31.57
CA HIS A 94 4.29 -11.82 32.22
C HIS A 94 4.63 -10.39 31.84
N LEU A 95 4.66 -9.49 32.83
CA LEU A 95 5.11 -8.11 32.67
C LEU A 95 6.13 -7.75 33.76
N PRO A 96 7.31 -7.20 33.41
CA PRO A 96 8.25 -6.71 34.42
C PRO A 96 7.63 -5.61 35.30
N PRO A 97 7.87 -5.59 36.63
CA PRO A 97 7.41 -4.51 37.49
C PRO A 97 7.92 -3.12 37.08
N SER A 98 9.13 -3.03 36.51
CA SER A 98 9.68 -1.80 35.95
C SER A 98 8.85 -1.30 34.77
N THR A 99 8.52 -2.19 33.83
CA THR A 99 7.69 -1.85 32.67
C THR A 99 6.28 -1.44 33.08
N LEU A 100 5.69 -2.10 34.09
CA LEU A 100 4.42 -1.63 34.65
C LEU A 100 4.57 -0.23 35.25
N GLN A 101 5.66 0.03 35.99
CA GLN A 101 5.91 1.36 36.54
C GLN A 101 5.96 2.43 35.45
N ASP A 102 6.70 2.20 34.36
CA ASP A 102 6.81 3.14 33.24
C ASP A 102 5.43 3.45 32.62
N LEU A 103 4.60 2.42 32.43
CA LEU A 103 3.23 2.59 31.93
C LEU A 103 2.36 3.40 32.90
N LEU A 104 2.46 3.12 34.19
CA LEU A 104 1.72 3.84 35.23
C LEU A 104 2.19 5.29 35.36
N ASP A 105 3.49 5.56 35.21
CA ASP A 105 4.04 6.91 35.25
C ASP A 105 3.54 7.74 34.06
N LEU A 106 3.46 7.14 32.86
CA LEU A 106 2.81 7.77 31.70
C LEU A 106 1.34 8.10 32.00
N ALA A 107 0.59 7.13 32.53
CA ALA A 107 -0.83 7.31 32.85
C ALA A 107 -1.03 8.38 33.93
N GLN A 108 -0.25 8.36 35.01
CA GLN A 108 -0.29 9.33 36.10
C GLN A 108 -0.04 10.76 35.60
N ASN A 109 0.77 10.92 34.54
CA ASN A 109 1.03 12.19 33.90
C ASN A 109 -0.04 12.65 32.89
N GLY A 110 -1.01 11.81 32.55
CA GLY A 110 -2.13 12.17 31.67
C GLY A 110 -2.32 11.26 30.46
N ALA A 111 -1.45 10.27 30.25
CA ALA A 111 -1.63 9.32 29.15
C ALA A 111 -2.83 8.40 29.40
N THR A 112 -3.33 7.81 28.31
CA THR A 112 -4.22 6.64 28.39
C THR A 112 -3.40 5.38 28.07
N VAL A 113 -3.43 4.41 28.99
CA VAL A 113 -2.85 3.08 28.78
C VAL A 113 -4.00 2.07 28.69
N ILE A 114 -3.99 1.23 27.66
CA ILE A 114 -5.02 0.23 27.38
C ILE A 114 -4.42 -1.15 27.60
N PHE A 115 -5.00 -1.94 28.48
CA PHE A 115 -4.72 -3.38 28.60
C PHE A 115 -5.83 -4.16 27.90
N GLU A 116 -5.45 -4.97 26.91
CA GLU A 116 -6.38 -5.86 26.22
C GLU A 116 -6.83 -6.99 27.15
N ASN A 117 -8.15 -7.12 27.31
CA ASN A 117 -8.89 -8.11 28.09
C ASN A 117 -8.67 -8.11 29.61
N ARG A 118 -7.41 -8.05 30.08
CA ARG A 118 -7.07 -8.14 31.51
C ARG A 118 -5.68 -7.55 31.81
N LEU A 119 -5.43 -7.30 33.09
CA LEU A 119 -4.10 -6.93 33.63
C LEU A 119 -3.15 -8.15 33.68
N PRO A 120 -1.82 -7.94 33.64
CA PRO A 120 -0.83 -9.02 33.76
C PRO A 120 -0.94 -9.73 35.10
N THR A 121 -0.62 -11.03 35.14
CA THR A 121 -0.82 -11.87 36.32
C THR A 121 0.48 -12.39 36.94
N ASP A 122 1.63 -12.23 36.28
CA ASP A 122 2.92 -12.70 36.79
C ASP A 122 4.10 -11.86 36.24
N VAL A 123 5.31 -12.15 36.72
CA VAL A 123 6.57 -11.51 36.29
C VAL A 123 7.46 -12.50 35.53
N PRO A 124 8.32 -12.05 34.60
CA PRO A 124 9.18 -12.95 33.84
C PRO A 124 10.39 -13.47 34.64
N GLY A 125 10.79 -14.74 34.44
CA GLY A 125 12.01 -15.31 35.00
C GLY A 125 11.98 -15.59 36.52
N LEU A 126 12.98 -16.31 37.03
CA LEU A 126 12.99 -16.84 38.42
C LEU A 126 13.86 -16.05 39.42
N GLY A 127 14.72 -15.13 38.96
CA GLY A 127 15.55 -14.33 39.87
C GLY A 127 14.67 -13.43 40.75
N THR A 128 14.90 -13.39 42.06
CA THR A 128 14.12 -12.57 43.03
C THR A 128 12.59 -12.64 42.80
N LEU A 129 12.08 -13.82 42.43
CA LEU A 129 10.70 -14.00 41.93
C LEU A 129 9.64 -13.45 42.89
N GLU A 130 9.72 -13.81 44.17
CA GLU A 130 8.72 -13.43 45.16
C GLU A 130 8.72 -11.92 45.43
N GLU A 131 9.90 -11.28 45.43
CA GLU A 131 10.03 -9.83 45.56
C GLU A 131 9.39 -9.11 44.35
N ARG A 132 9.65 -9.59 43.14
CA ARG A 132 9.10 -8.99 41.91
C ARG A 132 7.59 -9.23 41.77
N ARG A 133 7.09 -10.40 42.18
CA ARG A 133 5.64 -10.66 42.28
C ARG A 133 4.97 -9.79 43.33
N ALA A 134 5.63 -9.54 44.46
CA ALA A 134 5.13 -8.61 45.46
C ALA A 134 5.05 -7.19 44.91
N ALA A 135 6.09 -6.70 44.22
CA ALA A 135 6.10 -5.39 43.57
C ALA A 135 4.98 -5.26 42.51
N LEU A 136 4.80 -6.27 41.65
CA LEU A 136 3.71 -6.27 40.67
C LEU A 136 2.33 -6.17 41.35
N ARG A 137 2.08 -6.99 42.37
CA ARG A 137 0.81 -6.96 43.12
C ARG A 137 0.57 -5.62 43.79
N GLU A 138 1.60 -5.01 44.37
CA GLU A 138 1.50 -3.69 44.98
C GLU A 138 1.11 -2.62 43.94
N GLN A 139 1.77 -2.62 42.78
CA GLN A 139 1.47 -1.67 41.69
C GLN A 139 0.05 -1.86 41.14
N LEU A 140 -0.40 -3.11 40.96
CA LEU A 140 -1.77 -3.40 40.51
C LEU A 140 -2.82 -3.01 41.56
N ALA A 141 -2.54 -3.21 42.85
CA ALA A 141 -3.42 -2.79 43.92
C ALA A 141 -3.62 -1.26 43.97
N ARG A 142 -2.59 -0.48 43.63
CA ARG A 142 -2.68 0.99 43.52
C ARG A 142 -3.66 1.46 42.44
N LEU A 143 -3.96 0.63 41.44
CA LEU A 143 -4.98 0.92 40.43
C LEU A 143 -6.42 0.74 40.96
N GLY A 144 -6.60 0.20 42.16
CA GLY A 144 -7.91 -0.15 42.68
C GLY A 144 -8.55 -1.34 41.94
N ALA A 145 -7.76 -2.10 41.18
CA ALA A 145 -8.21 -3.32 40.53
C ALA A 145 -8.33 -4.43 41.57
N GLY A 146 -9.56 -4.71 42.04
CA GLY A 146 -9.86 -5.97 42.71
C GLY A 146 -9.60 -7.15 41.76
N GLU A 147 -9.52 -8.38 42.29
CA GLU A 147 -9.42 -9.58 41.45
C GLU A 147 -10.57 -9.60 40.44
N ALA A 148 -10.21 -9.74 39.16
CA ALA A 148 -11.07 -9.83 37.97
C ALA A 148 -11.63 -8.51 37.38
N ALA A 149 -10.78 -7.74 36.70
CA ALA A 149 -11.21 -7.08 35.46
C ALA A 149 -11.01 -8.08 34.30
N PHE A 150 -11.94 -9.02 34.13
CA PHE A 150 -12.04 -9.86 32.93
C PHE A 150 -13.09 -9.24 32.02
N ALA A 151 -12.71 -8.86 30.80
CA ALA A 151 -13.64 -8.26 29.85
C ALA A 151 -14.57 -9.31 29.25
N GLU A 152 -15.88 -9.23 29.55
CA GLU A 152 -16.91 -9.96 28.81
C GLU A 152 -17.12 -9.37 27.41
N ALA A 153 -17.69 -10.14 26.48
CA ALA A 153 -17.99 -9.65 25.14
C ALA A 153 -19.03 -8.51 25.18
N ASN A 154 -18.82 -7.43 24.42
CA ASN A 154 -19.65 -6.22 24.39
C ASN A 154 -19.74 -5.43 25.72
N SER A 155 -18.81 -5.66 26.65
CA SER A 155 -18.75 -4.87 27.89
C SER A 155 -18.02 -3.53 27.66
N THR A 156 -18.49 -2.48 28.34
CA THR A 156 -17.78 -1.21 28.43
C THR A 156 -16.42 -1.45 29.11
N PRO A 157 -15.31 -0.94 28.55
CA PRO A 157 -14.00 -1.08 29.19
C PRO A 157 -14.00 -0.51 30.61
N THR A 158 -13.43 -1.26 31.56
CA THR A 158 -13.21 -0.78 32.93
C THR A 158 -12.22 0.38 32.88
N THR A 159 -12.62 1.53 33.44
CA THR A 159 -11.77 2.72 33.52
C THR A 159 -11.22 2.84 34.95
N LEU A 160 -9.89 2.80 35.08
CA LEU A 160 -9.17 2.97 36.33
C LEU A 160 -8.45 4.33 36.28
N PRO A 161 -8.97 5.38 36.96
CA PRO A 161 -8.33 6.69 36.97
C PRO A 161 -7.01 6.63 37.74
N ILE A 162 -5.97 7.29 37.22
CA ILE A 162 -4.67 7.41 37.89
C ILE A 162 -4.03 8.76 37.58
N GLY A 163 -3.74 9.54 38.63
CA GLY A 163 -3.23 10.90 38.48
C GLY A 163 -4.09 11.74 37.54
N ARG A 164 -3.48 12.24 36.45
CA ARG A 164 -4.15 13.05 35.43
C ARG A 164 -4.68 12.25 34.23
N GLY A 165 -4.41 10.95 34.19
CA GLY A 165 -4.78 10.07 33.07
C GLY A 165 -5.59 8.88 33.55
N ARG A 166 -5.49 7.78 32.81
CA ARG A 166 -6.32 6.59 33.06
C ARG A 166 -5.71 5.32 32.48
N VAL A 167 -6.06 4.20 33.10
CA VAL A 167 -5.88 2.86 32.55
C VAL A 167 -7.25 2.34 32.11
N LEU A 168 -7.34 1.81 30.89
CA LEU A 168 -8.51 1.11 30.37
C LEU A 168 -8.22 -0.38 30.32
N VAL A 169 -9.13 -1.21 30.82
CA VAL A 169 -9.06 -2.67 30.72
C VAL A 169 -10.31 -3.16 30.01
N GLY A 170 -10.14 -3.79 28.85
CA GLY A 170 -11.27 -4.16 28.02
C GLY A 170 -10.85 -4.82 26.72
N ARG A 171 -11.82 -5.30 25.94
CA ARG A 171 -11.56 -5.70 24.56
C ARG A 171 -10.98 -4.52 23.78
N LEU A 172 -10.00 -4.82 22.93
CA LEU A 172 -9.14 -3.79 22.33
C LEU A 172 -9.92 -2.75 21.53
N GLU A 173 -10.88 -3.17 20.69
CA GLU A 173 -11.61 -2.24 19.83
C GLU A 173 -12.50 -1.28 20.65
N GLU A 174 -13.21 -1.80 21.63
CA GLU A 174 -14.06 -1.05 22.55
C GLU A 174 -13.22 -0.08 23.40
N ALA A 175 -12.03 -0.50 23.84
CA ALA A 175 -11.09 0.35 24.56
C ALA A 175 -10.48 1.46 23.69
N LEU A 176 -10.19 1.20 22.42
CA LEU A 176 -9.73 2.23 21.47
C LEU A 176 -10.81 3.30 21.24
N VAL A 177 -12.08 2.88 21.12
CA VAL A 177 -13.22 3.79 21.00
C VAL A 177 -13.40 4.62 22.28
N ALA A 178 -13.37 3.99 23.46
CA ALA A 178 -13.45 4.71 24.74
C ALA A 178 -12.27 5.67 24.98
N ALA A 179 -11.12 5.37 24.37
CA ALA A 179 -9.94 6.21 24.34
C ALA A 179 -9.97 7.32 23.28
N ASP A 180 -11.03 7.42 22.47
CA ASP A 180 -11.14 8.35 21.33
C ASP A 180 -9.95 8.23 20.35
N VAL A 181 -9.42 7.02 20.16
CA VAL A 181 -8.33 6.81 19.21
C VAL A 181 -8.86 6.97 17.80
N ARG A 182 -8.13 7.75 16.98
CA ARG A 182 -8.55 8.06 15.62
C ARG A 182 -8.51 6.79 14.76
N ARG A 183 -9.64 6.47 14.15
CA ARG A 183 -9.81 5.37 13.22
C ARG A 183 -9.92 5.87 11.78
N GLU A 184 -9.10 5.35 10.87
CA GLU A 184 -9.22 5.64 9.43
C GLU A 184 -10.17 4.66 8.76
N THR A 185 -11.43 5.05 8.60
CA THR A 185 -12.49 4.22 8.00
C THR A 185 -12.30 3.96 6.51
N LEU A 186 -11.32 4.61 5.85
CA LEU A 186 -10.99 4.35 4.45
C LEU A 186 -10.64 2.87 4.19
N VAL A 187 -10.14 2.16 5.21
CA VAL A 187 -9.80 0.73 5.10
C VAL A 187 -11.03 -0.19 5.09
N ASP A 188 -12.22 0.34 5.41
CA ASP A 188 -13.49 -0.39 5.28
C ASP A 188 -13.83 -0.67 3.82
N HIS A 189 -13.22 0.06 2.89
CA HIS A 189 -13.23 -0.28 1.48
C HIS A 189 -12.27 -1.45 1.20
N PRO A 190 -12.77 -2.60 0.69
CA PRO A 190 -11.95 -3.79 0.51
C PRO A 190 -10.70 -3.54 -0.35
N GLY A 191 -9.54 -3.87 0.21
CA GLY A 191 -8.25 -3.75 -0.48
C GLY A 191 -7.63 -2.34 -0.42
N ILE A 192 -8.31 -1.33 0.12
CA ILE A 192 -7.73 -0.01 0.31
C ILE A 192 -6.88 0.01 1.58
N LEU A 193 -5.61 0.38 1.42
CA LEU A 193 -4.65 0.52 2.51
C LEU A 193 -4.03 1.91 2.47
N PHE A 194 -3.46 2.34 3.59
CA PHE A 194 -2.80 3.63 3.68
C PHE A 194 -1.59 3.64 4.61
N VAL A 195 -0.74 4.65 4.41
CA VAL A 195 0.21 5.15 5.42
C VAL A 195 -0.02 6.65 5.56
N ARG A 196 0.03 7.17 6.78
CA ARG A 196 -0.18 8.59 7.08
C ARG A 196 1.08 9.22 7.68
N ARG A 197 1.44 10.41 7.18
CA ARG A 197 2.53 11.22 7.70
C ARG A 197 2.06 12.65 7.90
N ARG A 198 2.61 13.33 8.90
CA ARG A 198 2.33 14.73 9.22
C ARG A 198 3.41 15.64 8.66
N HIS A 199 2.99 16.77 8.10
CA HIS A 199 3.84 17.90 7.73
C HIS A 199 3.30 19.19 8.37
N ASP A 200 4.00 20.31 8.23
CA ASP A 200 3.72 21.55 8.99
C ASP A 200 2.34 22.18 8.74
N GLU A 201 1.72 21.86 7.60
CA GLU A 201 0.42 22.41 7.18
C GLU A 201 -0.70 21.36 7.20
N GLY A 202 -0.42 20.09 7.52
CA GLY A 202 -1.38 18.99 7.40
C GLY A 202 -0.74 17.60 7.28
N ARG A 203 -1.26 16.75 6.38
CA ARG A 203 -0.87 15.34 6.30
C ARG A 203 -0.70 14.85 4.87
N HIS A 204 0.15 13.85 4.71
CA HIS A 204 0.22 13.01 3.53
C HIS A 204 -0.41 11.66 3.83
N TYR A 205 -1.39 11.28 3.02
CA TYR A 205 -1.89 9.91 2.94
C TYR A 205 -1.30 9.26 1.70
N PHE A 206 -0.52 8.20 1.85
CA PHE A 206 -0.19 7.31 0.75
C PHE A 206 -1.26 6.23 0.72
N VAL A 207 -2.16 6.28 -0.26
CA VAL A 207 -3.30 5.36 -0.40
C VAL A 207 -3.01 4.40 -1.55
N VAL A 208 -3.26 3.11 -1.35
CA VAL A 208 -3.05 2.07 -2.36
C VAL A 208 -4.27 1.16 -2.45
N ASN A 209 -4.59 0.73 -3.67
CA ASN A 209 -5.55 -0.34 -3.91
C ASN A 209 -4.81 -1.67 -4.06
N HIS A 210 -4.77 -2.46 -2.99
CA HIS A 210 -4.31 -3.84 -2.97
C HIS A 210 -5.39 -4.86 -3.38
N GLY A 211 -6.62 -4.39 -3.65
CA GLY A 211 -7.72 -5.22 -4.11
C GLY A 211 -7.60 -5.59 -5.60
N PRO A 212 -8.30 -6.66 -6.04
CA PRO A 212 -8.27 -7.10 -7.43
C PRO A 212 -9.20 -6.31 -8.36
N LYS A 213 -10.01 -5.39 -7.80
CA LYS A 213 -11.01 -4.61 -8.54
C LYS A 213 -10.67 -3.12 -8.48
N PRO A 214 -11.02 -2.34 -9.51
CA PRO A 214 -10.93 -0.88 -9.44
C PRO A 214 -11.76 -0.34 -8.27
N PHE A 215 -11.21 0.64 -7.57
CA PHE A 215 -11.90 1.45 -6.58
C PHE A 215 -12.28 2.78 -7.22
N ASP A 216 -13.53 3.20 -7.08
CA ASP A 216 -14.05 4.43 -7.67
C ASP A 216 -15.17 4.99 -6.79
N ALA A 217 -14.78 5.57 -5.66
CA ALA A 217 -15.68 5.99 -4.60
C ALA A 217 -15.20 7.28 -3.90
N GLN A 218 -16.04 7.80 -3.02
CA GLN A 218 -15.61 8.78 -2.03
C GLN A 218 -14.78 8.05 -0.97
N LEU A 219 -13.63 8.62 -0.61
CA LEU A 219 -12.71 8.07 0.38
C LEU A 219 -12.69 8.99 1.61
N PRO A 220 -13.10 8.49 2.79
CA PRO A 220 -13.19 9.32 4.00
C PRO A 220 -11.81 9.65 4.57
N LEU A 221 -11.69 10.80 5.20
CA LEU A 221 -10.50 11.24 5.91
C LEU A 221 -10.81 11.37 7.40
N ALA A 222 -10.06 10.67 8.27
CA ALA A 222 -10.25 10.80 9.72
C ALA A 222 -9.56 12.04 10.33
N THR A 223 -9.00 12.93 9.50
CA THR A 223 -8.28 14.12 9.97
C THR A 223 -8.84 15.39 9.35
N PRO A 224 -8.85 16.51 10.09
CA PRO A 224 -9.31 17.78 9.56
C PRO A 224 -8.51 18.21 8.33
N ALA A 225 -9.22 18.70 7.31
CA ALA A 225 -8.62 19.31 6.14
C ALA A 225 -9.52 20.43 5.60
N ARG A 226 -8.93 21.56 5.21
CA ARG A 226 -9.59 22.61 4.44
C ARG A 226 -9.42 22.40 2.94
N SER A 227 -8.34 21.80 2.49
CA SER A 227 -8.17 21.42 1.08
C SER A 227 -7.30 20.17 0.95
N VAL A 228 -7.44 19.48 -0.18
CA VAL A 228 -6.68 18.26 -0.48
C VAL A 228 -6.15 18.34 -1.92
N VAL A 229 -4.87 18.05 -2.08
CA VAL A 229 -4.20 17.91 -3.38
C VAL A 229 -3.87 16.44 -3.58
N ILE A 230 -4.28 15.89 -4.72
CA ILE A 230 -3.92 14.55 -5.16
C ILE A 230 -2.60 14.64 -5.93
N LEU A 231 -1.68 13.72 -5.67
CA LEU A 231 -0.46 13.55 -6.43
C LEU A 231 -0.33 12.10 -6.86
N ASP A 232 -0.16 11.88 -8.16
CA ASP A 232 0.18 10.57 -8.71
C ASP A 232 1.70 10.42 -8.78
N PRO A 233 2.31 9.51 -7.99
CA PRO A 233 3.74 9.32 -7.98
C PRO A 233 4.29 8.68 -9.27
N MET A 234 3.46 7.99 -10.06
CA MET A 234 3.86 7.37 -11.34
C MET A 234 4.09 8.44 -12.41
N THR A 235 3.11 9.33 -12.60
CA THR A 235 3.15 10.36 -13.64
C THR A 235 3.77 11.67 -13.16
N GLY A 236 3.68 11.96 -11.86
CA GLY A 236 4.00 13.27 -11.28
C GLY A 236 2.85 14.28 -11.42
N GLN A 237 1.70 13.87 -11.96
CA GLN A 237 0.53 14.75 -12.04
C GLN A 237 0.03 15.12 -10.65
N THR A 238 -0.45 16.36 -10.54
CA THR A 238 -1.06 16.88 -9.31
C THR A 238 -2.34 17.64 -9.63
N GLY A 239 -3.30 17.61 -8.73
CA GLY A 239 -4.53 18.40 -8.88
C GLY A 239 -5.29 18.51 -7.58
N ILE A 240 -6.10 19.56 -7.45
CA ILE A 240 -6.99 19.73 -6.29
C ILE A 240 -8.09 18.68 -6.37
N ALA A 241 -8.26 17.92 -5.28
CA ALA A 241 -9.27 16.88 -5.18
C ALA A 241 -10.68 17.47 -5.36
N ASP A 242 -11.55 16.68 -5.98
CA ASP A 242 -12.99 16.84 -5.77
C ASP A 242 -13.33 16.25 -4.39
N ALA A 243 -13.98 17.06 -3.54
CA ALA A 243 -14.05 16.82 -2.11
C ALA A 243 -15.41 17.17 -1.55
N ARG A 244 -16.02 16.24 -0.81
CA ARG A 244 -17.23 16.49 -0.04
C ARG A 244 -16.85 17.23 1.24
N ARG A 245 -17.63 18.26 1.57
CA ARG A 245 -17.40 19.11 2.75
C ARG A 245 -18.58 19.07 3.69
N GLU A 246 -18.29 19.09 4.98
CA GLU A 246 -19.26 19.28 6.06
C GLU A 246 -18.77 20.42 6.96
N LYS A 247 -19.65 21.40 7.24
CA LYS A 247 -19.33 22.59 8.06
C LYS A 247 -18.02 23.28 7.65
N GLY A 248 -17.70 23.28 6.34
CA GLY A 248 -16.50 23.90 5.77
C GLY A 248 -15.25 23.01 5.70
N ALA A 249 -15.21 21.90 6.45
CA ALA A 249 -14.10 20.93 6.44
C ALA A 249 -14.32 19.85 5.37
N VAL A 250 -13.25 19.42 4.71
CA VAL A 250 -13.26 18.24 3.83
C VAL A 250 -13.37 16.99 4.69
N VAL A 251 -14.36 16.16 4.37
CA VAL A 251 -14.61 14.87 5.06
C VAL A 251 -14.32 13.68 4.16
N GLU A 252 -14.49 13.83 2.85
CA GLU A 252 -14.25 12.78 1.86
C GLU A 252 -13.65 13.37 0.59
N VAL A 253 -12.88 12.55 -0.13
CA VAL A 253 -12.32 12.89 -1.44
C VAL A 253 -12.69 11.85 -2.48
N ARG A 254 -13.11 12.28 -3.68
CA ARG A 254 -13.36 11.36 -4.79
C ARG A 254 -12.02 10.86 -5.30
N VAL A 255 -11.82 9.55 -5.32
CA VAL A 255 -10.61 8.94 -5.89
C VAL A 255 -10.96 7.72 -6.73
N ARG A 256 -10.21 7.55 -7.82
CA ARG A 256 -10.21 6.33 -8.62
C ARG A 256 -8.84 5.66 -8.56
N LEU A 257 -8.79 4.41 -8.12
CA LEU A 257 -7.59 3.60 -7.99
C LEU A 257 -7.78 2.24 -8.68
N GLU A 258 -7.01 1.99 -9.71
CA GLU A 258 -6.93 0.67 -10.35
C GLU A 258 -6.21 -0.33 -9.43
N PRO A 259 -6.34 -1.66 -9.64
CA PRO A 259 -5.58 -2.66 -8.88
C PRO A 259 -4.07 -2.39 -8.92
N GLY A 260 -3.44 -2.28 -7.75
CA GLY A 260 -2.01 -1.96 -7.60
C GLY A 260 -1.66 -0.47 -7.73
N HIS A 261 -2.62 0.40 -8.06
CA HIS A 261 -2.40 1.85 -8.15
C HIS A 261 -2.30 2.48 -6.76
N SER A 262 -1.46 3.51 -6.63
CA SER A 262 -1.33 4.32 -5.43
C SER A 262 -1.32 5.81 -5.74
N LEU A 263 -1.84 6.61 -4.81
CA LEU A 263 -1.87 8.06 -4.87
C LEU A 263 -1.42 8.65 -3.53
N PHE A 264 -0.90 9.87 -3.56
CA PHE A 264 -0.77 10.70 -2.37
C PHE A 264 -1.95 11.66 -2.27
N LEU A 265 -2.57 11.74 -1.10
CA LEU A 265 -3.49 12.81 -0.73
C LEU A 265 -2.75 13.72 0.25
N ARG A 266 -2.36 14.91 -0.22
CA ARG A 266 -1.77 15.95 0.62
C ARG A 266 -2.88 16.86 1.13
N THR A 267 -3.13 16.81 2.42
CA THR A 267 -4.15 17.61 3.10
C THR A 267 -3.54 18.88 3.67
N PHE A 268 -4.34 19.94 3.72
CA PHE A 268 -3.98 21.20 4.38
C PHE A 268 -5.06 21.54 5.39
N GLU A 269 -4.69 21.71 6.66
CA GLU A 269 -5.66 21.91 7.76
C GLU A 269 -6.37 23.26 7.68
N SER A 270 -5.65 24.34 7.37
CA SER A 270 -6.15 25.72 7.45
C SER A 270 -6.12 26.47 6.11
N LYS A 271 -5.45 25.92 5.10
CA LYS A 271 -5.20 26.56 3.80
C LYS A 271 -6.14 26.04 2.73
N ASP A 272 -6.66 26.96 1.92
CA ASP A 272 -7.41 26.65 0.71
C ASP A 272 -6.50 26.81 -0.51
N VAL A 273 -6.05 25.70 -1.07
CA VAL A 273 -5.13 25.68 -2.20
C VAL A 273 -5.86 26.05 -3.50
N ARG A 274 -5.22 26.86 -4.34
CA ARG A 274 -5.71 27.22 -5.69
C ARG A 274 -4.85 26.55 -6.76
N GLY A 275 -5.46 26.17 -7.88
CA GLY A 275 -4.79 25.49 -8.97
C GLY A 275 -5.74 24.62 -9.81
N PRO A 276 -5.18 23.84 -10.76
CA PRO A 276 -5.96 22.92 -11.57
C PRO A 276 -6.67 21.85 -10.72
N ARG A 277 -7.86 21.44 -11.18
CA ARG A 277 -8.62 20.33 -10.57
C ARG A 277 -8.02 18.99 -10.99
N TRP A 278 -8.11 18.01 -10.10
CA TRP A 278 -7.82 16.63 -10.43
C TRP A 278 -8.89 16.07 -11.38
N THR A 279 -8.48 15.63 -12.57
CA THR A 279 -9.40 15.17 -13.63
C THR A 279 -9.35 13.65 -13.86
N SER A 280 -8.34 12.95 -13.34
CA SER A 280 -8.10 11.52 -13.61
C SER A 280 -9.11 10.57 -12.94
N ASN A 281 -10.12 11.09 -12.23
CA ASN A 281 -11.23 10.28 -11.71
C ASN A 281 -12.30 9.97 -12.78
N LYS A 282 -12.30 10.69 -13.91
CA LYS A 282 -13.35 10.56 -14.91
C LYS A 282 -13.23 9.26 -15.72
N PRO A 283 -14.35 8.64 -16.10
CA PRO A 283 -14.35 7.53 -17.05
C PRO A 283 -13.78 7.96 -18.41
N LEU A 284 -13.21 6.96 -19.10
CA LEU A 284 -12.65 7.11 -20.42
C LEU A 284 -13.60 6.46 -21.44
N ALA A 285 -14.09 7.22 -22.40
CA ALA A 285 -14.85 6.71 -23.53
C ALA A 285 -13.88 6.26 -24.64
N THR A 286 -14.20 5.16 -25.33
CA THR A 286 -13.37 4.69 -26.46
C THR A 286 -13.68 5.52 -27.71
N LEU A 287 -12.66 6.19 -28.25
CA LEU A 287 -12.75 6.92 -29.51
C LEU A 287 -12.52 6.00 -30.71
N THR A 288 -11.50 5.16 -30.65
CA THR A 288 -11.25 4.17 -31.70
C THR A 288 -10.43 3.01 -31.13
N GLU A 289 -10.62 1.82 -31.68
CA GLU A 289 -9.81 0.64 -31.41
C GLU A 289 -8.89 0.38 -32.61
N LEU A 290 -7.60 0.17 -32.35
CA LEU A 290 -6.58 0.03 -33.38
C LEU A 290 -6.41 -1.45 -33.73
N GLY A 291 -7.18 -1.91 -34.73
CA GLY A 291 -7.17 -3.30 -35.18
C GLY A 291 -5.89 -3.72 -35.91
N GLY A 292 -5.20 -2.80 -36.59
CA GLY A 292 -4.02 -3.11 -37.39
C GLY A 292 -4.18 -2.68 -38.87
N PRO A 293 -3.32 -3.17 -39.77
CA PRO A 293 -2.33 -4.23 -39.56
C PRO A 293 -1.18 -3.79 -38.64
N TRP A 294 -0.63 -4.76 -37.91
CA TRP A 294 0.53 -4.60 -37.04
C TRP A 294 1.74 -5.30 -37.64
N HIS A 295 2.89 -4.62 -37.62
CA HIS A 295 4.19 -5.21 -37.95
C HIS A 295 5.00 -5.38 -36.67
N LEU A 296 5.56 -6.57 -36.45
CA LEU A 296 6.33 -6.90 -35.26
C LEU A 296 7.78 -7.25 -35.64
N ASP A 297 8.73 -6.52 -35.09
CA ASP A 297 10.17 -6.75 -35.26
C ASP A 297 10.85 -6.99 -33.91
N PHE A 298 11.70 -8.01 -33.82
CA PHE A 298 12.48 -8.28 -32.61
C PHE A 298 13.76 -7.43 -32.61
N VAL A 299 13.91 -6.53 -31.64
CA VAL A 299 14.93 -5.47 -31.67
C VAL A 299 16.17 -5.82 -30.87
N THR A 300 15.98 -6.42 -29.68
CA THR A 300 17.09 -6.81 -28.80
C THR A 300 16.65 -7.94 -27.89
N GLY A 301 17.50 -8.95 -27.68
CA GLY A 301 17.20 -10.09 -26.82
C GLY A 301 17.97 -11.34 -27.22
N GLY A 302 17.53 -12.49 -26.71
CA GLY A 302 18.09 -13.79 -27.09
C GLY A 302 17.17 -14.97 -26.76
N PRO A 303 17.51 -16.22 -27.18
CA PRO A 303 18.84 -16.66 -27.67
C PRO A 303 19.33 -16.01 -28.95
N GLU A 304 18.42 -15.74 -29.87
CA GLU A 304 18.62 -15.07 -31.14
C GLU A 304 17.46 -14.10 -31.36
N LEU A 305 17.52 -13.26 -32.40
CA LEU A 305 16.40 -12.42 -32.79
C LEU A 305 15.48 -13.23 -33.73
N PRO A 306 14.22 -13.50 -33.36
CA PRO A 306 13.27 -14.11 -34.26
C PRO A 306 13.00 -13.26 -35.50
N GLY A 307 12.47 -13.90 -36.55
CA GLY A 307 12.02 -13.19 -37.75
C GLY A 307 10.80 -12.29 -37.49
N SER A 308 10.63 -11.27 -38.33
CA SER A 308 9.51 -10.33 -38.24
C SER A 308 8.16 -11.00 -38.50
N LEU A 309 7.11 -10.54 -37.82
CA LEU A 309 5.73 -11.02 -37.98
C LEU A 309 4.82 -9.91 -38.50
N LYS A 310 3.74 -10.31 -39.17
CA LYS A 310 2.61 -9.44 -39.53
C LYS A 310 1.34 -9.97 -38.88
N MET A 311 0.58 -9.10 -38.23
CA MET A 311 -0.56 -9.50 -37.41
C MET A 311 -1.75 -8.60 -37.73
N ASN A 312 -2.92 -9.21 -37.99
CA ASN A 312 -4.19 -8.49 -38.12
C ASN A 312 -4.97 -8.47 -36.79
N THR A 313 -4.57 -9.32 -35.84
CA THR A 313 -5.09 -9.37 -34.48
C THR A 313 -3.89 -9.52 -33.56
N LEU A 314 -3.84 -8.71 -32.50
CA LEU A 314 -2.78 -8.79 -31.50
C LEU A 314 -2.91 -10.07 -30.66
N GLU A 315 -1.80 -10.76 -30.44
CA GLU A 315 -1.70 -12.00 -29.66
C GLU A 315 -0.27 -12.14 -29.11
N SER A 316 -0.08 -13.00 -28.11
CA SER A 316 1.25 -13.39 -27.64
C SER A 316 2.11 -13.92 -28.79
N TRP A 317 3.33 -13.40 -28.94
CA TRP A 317 4.25 -13.87 -29.97
C TRP A 317 4.68 -15.33 -29.77
N THR A 318 4.48 -15.89 -28.57
CA THR A 318 4.72 -17.30 -28.28
C THR A 318 3.71 -18.24 -28.95
N ASN A 319 2.55 -17.72 -29.33
CA ASN A 319 1.47 -18.50 -29.96
C ASN A 319 1.53 -18.40 -31.48
N VAL A 320 1.82 -17.20 -32.01
CA VAL A 320 1.81 -16.91 -33.45
C VAL A 320 3.16 -17.10 -34.14
N GLY A 321 4.25 -17.12 -33.37
CA GLY A 321 5.61 -17.34 -33.89
C GLY A 321 6.04 -18.81 -33.84
N ASP A 322 7.35 -19.02 -33.98
CA ASP A 322 7.98 -20.34 -33.96
C ASP A 322 8.68 -20.65 -32.62
N GLU A 323 9.53 -21.67 -32.58
CA GLU A 323 10.26 -22.01 -31.35
C GLU A 323 11.21 -20.89 -30.91
N SER A 324 11.73 -20.07 -31.84
CA SER A 324 12.60 -18.94 -31.50
C SER A 324 11.84 -17.87 -30.71
N THR A 325 10.59 -17.56 -31.08
CA THR A 325 9.76 -16.60 -30.33
C THR A 325 9.32 -17.16 -28.97
N ARG A 326 9.16 -18.49 -28.87
CA ARG A 326 8.83 -19.18 -27.60
C ARG A 326 9.97 -19.20 -26.60
N ALA A 327 11.22 -19.19 -27.06
CA ALA A 327 12.41 -19.11 -26.21
C ALA A 327 12.90 -17.68 -25.97
N PHE A 328 12.36 -16.70 -26.71
CA PHE A 328 12.84 -15.32 -26.71
C PHE A 328 12.59 -14.61 -25.38
N ALA A 329 13.64 -13.92 -24.90
CA ALA A 329 13.54 -12.90 -23.89
C ALA A 329 14.20 -11.61 -24.39
N GLY A 330 13.46 -10.51 -24.36
CA GLY A 330 13.93 -9.25 -24.91
C GLY A 330 12.79 -8.31 -25.27
N THR A 331 13.08 -7.41 -26.21
CA THR A 331 12.18 -6.35 -26.67
C THR A 331 11.83 -6.55 -28.14
N ALA A 332 10.54 -6.48 -28.45
CA ALA A 332 10.02 -6.44 -29.80
C ALA A 332 9.21 -5.16 -30.04
N ARG A 333 9.31 -4.59 -31.23
CA ARG A 333 8.64 -3.36 -31.63
C ARG A 333 7.44 -3.69 -32.51
N TYR A 334 6.27 -3.27 -32.05
CA TYR A 334 5.02 -3.28 -32.82
C TYR A 334 4.85 -1.92 -33.50
N ARG A 335 4.57 -1.92 -34.80
CA ARG A 335 4.28 -0.73 -35.59
C ARG A 335 2.90 -0.82 -36.22
N CYS A 336 2.10 0.25 -36.10
CA CYS A 336 0.80 0.40 -36.74
C CYS A 336 0.65 1.80 -37.34
N LEU A 337 0.07 1.86 -38.54
CA LEU A 337 -0.37 3.12 -39.16
C LEU A 337 -1.88 3.22 -39.04
N PHE A 338 -2.40 4.37 -38.60
CA PHE A 338 -3.84 4.55 -38.41
C PHE A 338 -4.32 5.98 -38.67
N ASP A 339 -5.59 6.08 -39.04
CA ASP A 339 -6.35 7.32 -39.17
C ASP A 339 -7.41 7.39 -38.06
N LEU A 340 -7.80 8.60 -37.68
CA LEU A 340 -8.93 8.82 -36.77
C LEU A 340 -10.23 9.04 -37.56
N PRO A 341 -11.39 8.65 -36.99
CA PRO A 341 -12.69 9.04 -37.53
C PRO A 341 -12.84 10.57 -37.61
N GLU A 342 -13.41 11.09 -38.70
CA GLU A 342 -13.49 12.53 -38.99
C GLU A 342 -14.33 13.32 -37.96
N ASP A 343 -15.20 12.66 -37.21
CA ASP A 343 -16.13 13.22 -36.22
C ASP A 343 -15.57 13.27 -34.78
N ARG A 344 -14.33 12.81 -34.53
CA ARG A 344 -13.79 12.56 -33.17
C ARG A 344 -12.65 13.48 -32.73
N LEU A 345 -12.49 14.63 -33.40
CA LEU A 345 -11.55 15.69 -33.01
C LEU A 345 -12.28 17.06 -33.03
N PRO A 346 -11.91 18.02 -32.16
CA PRO A 346 -10.85 17.98 -31.15
C PRO A 346 -11.34 17.47 -29.78
N VAL A 347 -10.47 16.75 -29.07
CA VAL A 347 -10.67 16.32 -27.67
C VAL A 347 -9.45 16.71 -26.86
N ASP A 348 -9.67 17.50 -25.80
CA ASP A 348 -8.59 18.15 -25.03
C ASP A 348 -7.74 17.18 -24.19
N SER A 349 -8.23 15.96 -23.96
CA SER A 349 -7.52 14.96 -23.15
C SER A 349 -7.74 13.56 -23.71
N VAL A 350 -6.71 13.05 -24.38
CA VAL A 350 -6.69 11.73 -25.01
C VAL A 350 -5.71 10.81 -24.30
N VAL A 351 -6.11 9.56 -24.13
CA VAL A 351 -5.34 8.49 -23.51
C VAL A 351 -5.18 7.36 -24.51
N LEU A 352 -3.95 6.91 -24.71
CA LEU A 352 -3.66 5.63 -25.37
C LEU A 352 -3.76 4.51 -24.32
N ASP A 353 -4.66 3.58 -24.53
CA ASP A 353 -4.85 2.38 -23.71
C ASP A 353 -4.32 1.17 -24.48
N LEU A 354 -3.23 0.57 -24.03
CA LEU A 354 -2.57 -0.56 -24.70
C LEU A 354 -3.27 -1.89 -24.45
N GLY A 355 -4.28 -1.93 -23.58
CA GLY A 355 -4.90 -3.17 -23.14
C GLY A 355 -3.92 -4.05 -22.36
N GLU A 356 -3.81 -5.30 -22.77
CA GLU A 356 -2.92 -6.28 -22.14
C GLU A 356 -1.51 -6.26 -22.75
N VAL A 357 -0.51 -6.07 -21.90
CA VAL A 357 0.92 -6.06 -22.24
C VAL A 357 1.67 -7.08 -21.37
N LYS A 358 2.57 -7.84 -22.00
CA LYS A 358 3.45 -8.81 -21.35
C LYS A 358 4.92 -8.43 -21.63
N HIS A 359 5.55 -7.56 -20.83
CA HIS A 359 5.07 -7.06 -19.53
C HIS A 359 5.21 -5.55 -19.34
N VAL A 360 6.11 -4.89 -20.08
CA VAL A 360 6.26 -3.43 -20.07
C VAL A 360 6.34 -2.91 -21.50
N ALA A 361 5.85 -1.69 -21.74
CA ALA A 361 5.84 -1.09 -23.07
C ALA A 361 6.45 0.31 -23.04
N ARG A 362 7.29 0.65 -24.01
CA ARG A 362 7.68 2.03 -24.32
C ARG A 362 6.98 2.46 -25.61
N VAL A 363 6.39 3.64 -25.62
CA VAL A 363 5.50 4.07 -26.69
C VAL A 363 6.01 5.34 -27.36
N TYR A 364 5.94 5.34 -28.68
CA TYR A 364 6.16 6.50 -29.53
C TYR A 364 4.97 6.70 -30.46
N LEU A 365 4.50 7.94 -30.58
CA LEU A 365 3.44 8.32 -31.50
C LEU A 365 3.94 9.47 -32.36
N ASN A 366 3.96 9.29 -33.68
CA ASN A 366 4.45 10.30 -34.63
C ASN A 366 5.87 10.79 -34.26
N ASP A 367 6.76 9.85 -33.96
CA ASP A 367 8.14 10.05 -33.49
C ASP A 367 8.27 10.71 -32.10
N GLU A 368 7.17 11.04 -31.43
CA GLU A 368 7.17 11.58 -30.07
C GLU A 368 7.10 10.47 -29.03
N CYS A 369 8.07 10.45 -28.11
CA CYS A 369 8.12 9.49 -27.01
C CYS A 369 7.09 9.83 -25.94
N LEU A 370 6.05 9.00 -25.79
CA LEU A 370 5.02 9.15 -24.75
C LEU A 370 5.48 8.61 -23.38
N GLY A 371 6.57 7.85 -23.36
CA GLY A 371 7.15 7.26 -22.14
C GLY A 371 6.96 5.75 -22.05
N ALA A 372 7.14 5.22 -20.83
CA ALA A 372 7.06 3.79 -20.55
C ALA A 372 5.88 3.46 -19.62
N SER A 373 5.11 2.44 -19.98
CA SER A 373 4.05 1.85 -19.17
C SER A 373 4.54 0.54 -18.55
N ILE A 374 4.71 0.57 -17.23
CA ILE A 374 5.31 -0.53 -16.45
C ILE A 374 4.32 -1.24 -15.53
N MET A 375 3.08 -0.77 -15.46
CA MET A 375 2.04 -1.35 -14.61
C MET A 375 0.69 -1.25 -15.28
N ARG A 376 -0.22 -2.17 -14.90
CA ARG A 376 -1.60 -2.13 -15.34
C ARG A 376 -2.38 -1.03 -14.62
N PRO A 377 -3.41 -0.44 -15.27
CA PRO A 377 -3.70 -0.55 -16.70
C PRO A 377 -2.64 0.17 -17.53
N HIS A 378 -2.30 -0.38 -18.70
CA HIS A 378 -1.25 0.17 -19.54
C HIS A 378 -1.74 1.38 -20.34
N ARG A 379 -1.84 2.53 -19.67
CA ARG A 379 -2.37 3.78 -20.22
C ARG A 379 -1.33 4.88 -20.24
N LEU A 380 -1.27 5.66 -21.31
CA LEU A 380 -0.44 6.86 -21.43
C LEU A 380 -1.27 8.03 -21.95
N VAL A 381 -1.07 9.21 -21.37
CA VAL A 381 -1.67 10.45 -21.88
C VAL A 381 -0.97 10.82 -23.19
N ILE A 382 -1.75 11.17 -24.21
CA ILE A 382 -1.22 11.71 -25.47
C ILE A 382 -1.18 13.25 -25.33
N PRO A 383 -0.01 13.89 -25.46
CA PRO A 383 0.08 15.34 -25.40
C PRO A 383 -0.72 16.01 -26.53
N ALA A 384 -1.20 17.23 -26.26
CA ALA A 384 -1.93 18.01 -27.24
C ALA A 384 -1.07 18.27 -28.49
N GLY A 385 -1.65 18.12 -29.68
CA GLY A 385 -0.98 18.35 -30.97
C GLY A 385 -0.19 17.16 -31.52
N VAL A 386 0.06 16.12 -30.73
CA VAL A 386 0.78 14.90 -31.18
C VAL A 386 -0.10 14.05 -32.09
N LEU A 387 -1.36 13.87 -31.68
CA LEU A 387 -2.33 13.07 -32.40
C LEU A 387 -2.88 13.83 -33.61
N ARG A 388 -2.79 13.20 -34.79
CA ARG A 388 -3.23 13.76 -36.08
C ARG A 388 -4.53 13.10 -36.53
N SER A 389 -5.28 13.75 -37.42
CA SER A 389 -6.49 13.13 -38.00
C SER A 389 -6.15 11.95 -38.91
N LYS A 390 -5.04 12.02 -39.65
CA LYS A 390 -4.62 11.00 -40.62
C LYS A 390 -3.11 10.72 -40.52
N ARG A 391 -2.71 9.53 -40.96
CA ARG A 391 -1.33 9.04 -41.07
C ARG A 391 -0.56 9.09 -39.75
N ASN A 392 -1.19 8.65 -38.67
CA ASN A 392 -0.47 8.46 -37.42
C ASN A 392 0.38 7.20 -37.49
N VAL A 393 1.59 7.29 -36.94
CA VAL A 393 2.49 6.14 -36.77
C VAL A 393 2.63 5.86 -35.29
N LEU A 394 2.22 4.67 -34.87
CA LEU A 394 2.34 4.20 -33.49
C LEU A 394 3.38 3.08 -33.42
N ASP A 395 4.45 3.34 -32.66
CA ASP A 395 5.48 2.36 -32.34
C ASP A 395 5.41 2.00 -30.85
N ILE A 396 5.32 0.70 -30.55
CA ILE A 396 5.25 0.16 -29.19
C ILE A 396 6.35 -0.88 -29.02
N GLU A 397 7.36 -0.55 -28.21
CA GLU A 397 8.42 -1.48 -27.84
C GLU A 397 8.01 -2.23 -26.58
N VAL A 398 7.70 -3.52 -26.70
CA VAL A 398 7.31 -4.38 -25.59
C VAL A 398 8.46 -5.28 -25.16
N THR A 399 8.79 -5.25 -23.87
CA THR A 399 9.79 -6.12 -23.25
C THR A 399 9.10 -7.16 -22.36
N ASN A 400 9.42 -8.45 -22.55
CA ASN A 400 8.86 -9.55 -21.77
C ASN A 400 9.73 -9.93 -20.55
N LEU A 401 9.32 -10.99 -19.83
CA LEU A 401 10.12 -11.60 -18.77
C LEU A 401 11.11 -12.62 -19.35
N ALA A 402 12.24 -12.82 -18.66
CA ALA A 402 13.22 -13.85 -19.01
C ALA A 402 12.75 -15.30 -18.72
N ALA A 403 11.51 -15.51 -18.25
CA ALA A 403 11.01 -16.81 -17.81
C ALA A 403 11.08 -17.88 -18.92
N ASN A 404 10.66 -17.52 -20.13
CA ASN A 404 10.71 -18.39 -21.30
C ASN A 404 12.15 -18.76 -21.70
N ARG A 405 13.07 -17.79 -21.61
CA ARG A 405 14.49 -18.01 -21.86
C ARG A 405 15.14 -18.90 -20.80
N ILE A 406 14.85 -18.66 -19.52
CA ILE A 406 15.34 -19.47 -18.40
C ILE A 406 14.87 -20.92 -18.52
N ARG A 407 13.60 -21.11 -18.90
CA ARG A 407 13.05 -22.43 -19.23
C ARG A 407 13.82 -23.10 -20.36
N ASP A 408 14.06 -22.41 -21.48
CA ASP A 408 14.86 -22.94 -22.60
C ASP A 408 16.28 -23.36 -22.17
N LEU A 409 16.96 -22.50 -21.41
CA LEU A 409 18.30 -22.78 -20.89
C LEU A 409 18.34 -24.06 -20.02
N ASP A 410 17.37 -24.23 -19.12
CA ASP A 410 17.28 -25.42 -18.27
C ASP A 410 16.92 -26.69 -19.07
N ARG A 411 15.99 -26.61 -20.05
CA ARG A 411 15.66 -27.73 -20.94
C ARG A 411 16.84 -28.19 -21.78
N ARG A 412 17.65 -27.23 -22.26
CA ARG A 412 18.87 -27.50 -23.05
C ARG A 412 20.09 -27.81 -22.19
N LYS A 413 19.94 -27.80 -20.86
CA LYS A 413 21.01 -28.03 -19.87
C LYS A 413 22.21 -27.08 -20.07
N ILE A 414 21.94 -25.86 -20.52
CA ILE A 414 22.98 -24.83 -20.67
C ILE A 414 23.38 -24.37 -19.26
N PRO A 415 24.68 -24.35 -18.91
CA PRO A 415 25.10 -23.89 -17.60
C PRO A 415 24.99 -22.36 -17.49
N TRP A 416 23.85 -21.86 -16.98
CA TRP A 416 23.59 -20.42 -16.80
C TRP A 416 23.57 -19.96 -15.33
N LYS A 417 23.49 -20.89 -14.39
CA LYS A 417 23.46 -20.65 -12.93
C LYS A 417 24.88 -20.44 -12.37
N ILE A 418 25.64 -19.54 -13.00
CA ILE A 418 27.06 -19.30 -12.67
C ILE A 418 27.12 -18.20 -11.60
N PHE A 419 27.00 -18.60 -10.33
CA PHE A 419 27.14 -17.70 -9.18
C PHE A 419 28.24 -18.22 -8.27
N ARG A 420 29.16 -17.33 -7.85
CA ARG A 420 30.35 -17.69 -7.09
C ARG A 420 30.04 -18.20 -5.68
N ASP A 421 29.05 -17.59 -5.01
CA ASP A 421 28.76 -17.82 -3.58
C ASP A 421 27.26 -18.04 -3.30
N ALA A 422 26.45 -18.28 -4.35
CA ALA A 422 25.00 -18.46 -4.21
C ALA A 422 24.51 -19.68 -4.99
N ASN A 423 24.01 -20.69 -4.28
CA ASN A 423 23.21 -21.72 -4.91
C ASN A 423 21.86 -21.13 -5.30
N VAL A 424 21.52 -21.15 -6.59
CA VAL A 424 20.17 -20.78 -7.04
C VAL A 424 19.21 -21.88 -6.58
N VAL A 425 18.43 -21.59 -5.54
CA VAL A 425 17.41 -22.47 -4.97
C VAL A 425 16.01 -21.87 -5.13
N ASN A 426 15.00 -22.72 -5.13
CA ASN A 426 13.61 -22.27 -5.12
C ASN A 426 13.16 -21.85 -3.71
N ILE A 427 11.93 -21.36 -3.58
CA ILE A 427 11.34 -20.91 -2.30
C ILE A 427 11.25 -22.01 -1.21
N ARG A 428 11.46 -23.28 -1.58
CA ARG A 428 11.53 -24.43 -0.66
C ARG A 428 12.98 -24.86 -0.37
N TYR A 429 13.96 -24.01 -0.71
CA TYR A 429 15.39 -24.27 -0.57
C TYR A 429 15.87 -25.55 -1.30
N ARG A 430 15.21 -25.94 -2.39
CA ARG A 430 15.66 -27.02 -3.28
C ARG A 430 16.37 -26.45 -4.50
N ARG A 431 17.22 -27.25 -5.16
CA ARG A 431 17.89 -26.86 -6.42
C ARG A 431 16.86 -26.28 -7.39
N PHE A 432 17.13 -25.07 -7.89
CA PHE A 432 16.23 -24.40 -8.81
C PHE A 432 16.24 -25.11 -10.18
N ASP A 433 15.05 -25.34 -10.72
CA ASP A 433 14.82 -25.92 -12.04
C ASP A 433 13.55 -25.29 -12.64
N ALA A 434 13.68 -24.71 -13.82
CA ALA A 434 12.61 -24.07 -14.57
C ALA A 434 12.22 -24.84 -15.84
N ALA A 435 12.76 -26.04 -16.07
CA ALA A 435 12.50 -26.82 -17.28
C ALA A 435 11.00 -27.11 -17.51
N ASP A 436 10.26 -27.32 -16.43
CA ASP A 436 8.83 -27.63 -16.42
C ASP A 436 7.92 -26.39 -16.30
N TRP A 437 8.49 -25.17 -16.33
CA TRP A 437 7.65 -23.98 -16.36
C TRP A 437 6.76 -23.97 -17.61
N PRO A 438 5.51 -23.47 -17.50
CA PRO A 438 4.71 -23.21 -18.69
C PRO A 438 5.39 -22.14 -19.55
N ILE A 439 5.03 -22.10 -20.83
CA ILE A 439 5.36 -20.94 -21.66
C ILE A 439 4.49 -19.77 -21.18
N PHE A 440 5.11 -18.65 -20.88
CA PHE A 440 4.43 -17.43 -20.46
C PHE A 440 4.14 -16.55 -21.68
N ASP A 441 2.94 -15.99 -21.73
CA ASP A 441 2.58 -15.00 -22.76
C ASP A 441 3.58 -13.84 -22.80
N SER A 442 3.84 -13.32 -23.99
CA SER A 442 4.83 -12.28 -24.23
C SER A 442 4.40 -11.38 -25.38
N GLY A 443 4.59 -10.07 -25.22
CA GLY A 443 4.26 -9.08 -26.23
C GLY A 443 3.01 -8.25 -25.95
N LEU A 444 2.49 -7.62 -27.00
CA LEU A 444 1.28 -6.79 -26.98
C LEU A 444 0.08 -7.65 -27.35
N LEU A 445 -0.78 -7.92 -26.37
CA LEU A 445 -2.00 -8.72 -26.55
C LEU A 445 -3.21 -7.82 -26.84
N GLY A 446 -3.15 -6.56 -26.41
CA GLY A 446 -4.18 -5.57 -26.72
C GLY A 446 -5.49 -5.82 -25.96
N PRO A 447 -6.62 -5.37 -26.51
CA PRO A 447 -6.71 -4.48 -27.68
C PRO A 447 -6.17 -3.07 -27.37
N VAL A 448 -5.60 -2.42 -28.37
CA VAL A 448 -5.09 -1.05 -28.28
C VAL A 448 -6.18 -0.05 -28.65
N ARG A 449 -6.39 0.97 -27.83
CA ARG A 449 -7.47 1.95 -27.99
C ARG A 449 -6.99 3.37 -27.80
N ILE A 450 -7.59 4.28 -28.55
CA ILE A 450 -7.56 5.72 -28.27
C ILE A 450 -8.82 6.04 -27.49
N ARG A 451 -8.68 6.70 -26.34
CA ARG A 451 -9.79 7.01 -25.43
C ARG A 451 -9.79 8.49 -25.05
N SER A 452 -10.97 9.07 -24.84
CA SER A 452 -11.11 10.43 -24.32
C SER A 452 -11.70 10.42 -22.92
N VAL A 453 -11.40 11.46 -22.16
CA VAL A 453 -12.12 11.74 -20.92
C VAL A 453 -13.56 12.14 -21.27
N GLU A 454 -14.56 11.50 -20.65
CA GLU A 454 -15.96 11.90 -20.86
C GLU A 454 -16.20 13.35 -20.42
N SER A 455 -16.77 14.16 -21.31
CA SER A 455 -17.30 15.49 -20.98
C SER A 455 -18.66 15.35 -20.29
N ALA A 456 -18.87 16.07 -19.19
CA ALA A 456 -20.10 16.03 -18.39
C ALA A 456 -21.39 16.38 -19.18
N GLU A 457 -21.26 17.02 -20.34
CA GLU A 457 -22.39 17.40 -21.22
C GLU A 457 -23.06 16.21 -21.92
N ALA A 458 -22.42 15.03 -22.00
CA ALA A 458 -23.05 13.85 -22.59
C ALA A 458 -24.21 13.31 -21.73
N ASN A 459 -24.17 13.50 -20.40
CA ASN A 459 -25.22 13.06 -19.48
C ASN A 459 -26.48 13.95 -19.51
N ALA A 460 -26.46 15.10 -20.17
CA ALA A 460 -27.62 15.99 -20.27
C ALA A 460 -28.49 15.72 -21.52
N LYS A 461 -28.09 14.78 -22.38
CA LYS A 461 -28.85 14.40 -23.59
C LYS A 461 -29.57 13.05 -23.49
N GLU A 462 -29.44 12.33 -22.38
CA GLU A 462 -30.17 11.08 -22.10
C GLU A 462 -31.11 11.16 -20.89
N MET A 463 -31.38 12.36 -20.38
CA MET A 463 -32.54 12.65 -19.52
C MET A 463 -33.49 13.58 -20.27
#